data_AF-A0AA36M966-F1
#
_entry.id   AF-A0AA36M966-F1
#
_cell.length_a   1.000
_cell.length_b   1.000
_cell.length_c   1.000
_cell.angle_alpha   90.00
_cell.angle_beta   90.00
_cell.angle_gamma   90.00
#
_symmetry.space_group_name_H-M   'P 1'
#
loop_
_entity.id
_entity.type
_entity.pdbx_description
1 polymer ?
#
loop_
_entity_poly.entity_id
_entity_poly.type
_entity_poly.pdbx_seq_one_letter_code
_entity_poly.pdbx_strand_id
1 'polypeptide(L)'
;MEMLQITVIATMCFVAQGQVTYKACLDKNGKYKAEAFDCDDKLPRTICERLYEVAGIERPGIGNQKDRFFACWTSDVFSKEVNKEILKRVLDTCPRTCALCCKTAKYDCEDDKRSVQKNIRLCDETINTTQSVDSEGTTIPAIDHTPEVL
;
A
#
# COMPACT_ATOMS: atom_id res chain seq x y z
N MET A 1 56.61 4.41 32.08
CA MET A 1 55.43 5.26 32.36
C MET A 1 54.38 4.91 31.33
N GLU A 2 53.57 3.91 31.64
CA GLU A 2 52.42 3.52 30.83
C GLU A 2 51.21 4.30 31.36
N MET A 3 50.57 5.10 30.50
CA MET A 3 49.26 5.67 30.80
C MET A 3 48.40 5.66 29.54
N LEU A 4 47.70 4.54 29.40
CA LEU A 4 46.26 4.45 29.17
C LEU A 4 45.69 5.35 28.06
N GLN A 5 45.73 4.85 26.83
CA GLN A 5 44.88 5.31 25.73
C GLN A 5 43.43 4.95 26.10
N ILE A 6 42.64 5.93 26.54
CA ILE A 6 41.19 5.80 26.70
C ILE A 6 40.60 5.78 25.28
N THR A 7 40.54 4.60 24.68
CA THR A 7 39.80 4.38 23.44
C THR A 7 38.32 4.53 23.77
N VAL A 8 37.77 5.73 23.55
CA VAL A 8 36.33 5.97 23.55
C VAL A 8 35.76 5.18 22.37
N ILE A 9 35.43 3.92 22.61
CA ILE A 9 34.62 3.12 21.69
C ILE A 9 33.24 3.77 21.77
N ALA A 10 33.01 4.76 20.90
CA ALA A 10 31.69 5.22 20.54
C ALA A 10 30.99 4.01 19.90
N THR A 11 30.37 3.19 20.75
CA THR A 11 29.50 2.11 20.34
C THR A 11 28.33 2.77 19.62
N MET A 12 28.49 2.98 18.31
CA MET A 12 27.39 3.22 17.40
C MET A 12 26.48 2.01 17.55
N CYS A 13 25.43 2.16 18.36
CA CYS A 13 24.28 1.29 18.27
C CYS A 13 23.74 1.45 16.85
N PHE A 14 24.11 0.50 15.98
CA PHE A 14 23.38 0.25 14.75
C PHE A 14 21.95 -0.14 15.19
N VAL A 15 21.08 0.86 15.29
CA VAL A 15 19.65 0.63 15.41
C VAL A 15 19.24 -0.07 14.12
N ALA A 16 19.07 -1.38 14.19
CA ALA A 16 18.42 -2.13 13.13
C ALA A 16 17.01 -1.55 12.98
N GLN A 17 16.84 -0.67 11.99
CA GLN A 17 15.54 -0.14 11.62
C GLN A 17 14.72 -1.35 11.16
N GLY A 18 13.66 -1.65 11.91
CA GLY A 18 12.73 -2.70 11.51
C GLY A 18 11.96 -2.15 10.33
N GLN A 19 12.28 -2.64 9.13
CA GLN A 19 11.58 -2.23 7.92
C GLN A 19 10.14 -2.76 8.00
N VAL A 20 9.16 -1.90 7.74
CA VAL A 20 7.79 -2.37 7.53
C VAL A 20 7.76 -3.13 6.20
N THR A 21 7.66 -4.45 6.30
CA THR A 21 7.61 -5.35 5.15
C THR A 21 6.17 -5.73 4.85
N TYR A 22 5.65 -5.23 3.73
CA TYR A 22 4.38 -5.71 3.18
C TYR A 22 4.66 -6.96 2.35
N LYS A 23 4.49 -8.15 2.95
CA LYS A 23 4.79 -9.43 2.28
C LYS A 23 4.10 -9.59 0.92
N ALA A 24 2.88 -9.07 0.77
CA ALA A 24 2.17 -9.06 -0.51
C ALA A 24 2.93 -8.37 -1.65
N CYS A 25 3.77 -7.38 -1.33
CA CYS A 25 4.60 -6.63 -2.29
C CYS A 25 5.96 -7.27 -2.56
N LEU A 26 6.36 -8.30 -1.80
CA LEU A 26 7.71 -8.86 -1.83
C LEU A 26 7.70 -10.34 -2.27
N ASP A 27 8.80 -10.79 -2.85
CA ASP A 27 9.05 -12.20 -3.12
C ASP A 27 9.53 -12.93 -1.85
N LYS A 28 9.76 -14.24 -1.96
CA LYS A 28 10.28 -15.07 -0.86
C LYS A 28 11.66 -14.64 -0.34
N ASN A 29 12.39 -13.82 -1.10
CA ASN A 29 13.71 -13.30 -0.77
C ASN A 29 13.64 -11.84 -0.28
N GLY A 30 12.44 -11.27 -0.08
CA GLY A 30 12.26 -9.88 0.35
C GLY A 30 12.46 -8.84 -0.75
N LYS A 31 12.55 -9.24 -2.03
CA LYS A 31 12.68 -8.33 -3.17
C LYS A 31 11.32 -7.86 -3.65
N TYR A 32 11.20 -6.63 -4.12
CA TYR A 32 9.93 -6.14 -4.67
C TYR A 32 9.49 -6.93 -5.90
N LYS A 33 8.23 -7.36 -5.91
CA LYS A 33 7.56 -7.91 -7.09
C LYS A 33 6.98 -6.79 -7.95
N ALA A 34 6.49 -7.13 -9.15
CA ALA A 34 5.88 -6.16 -10.07
C ALA A 34 4.63 -5.50 -9.48
N GLU A 35 3.84 -6.26 -8.72
CA GLU A 35 2.59 -5.85 -8.08
C GLU A 35 2.77 -4.68 -7.11
N ALA A 36 3.99 -4.47 -6.60
CA ALA A 36 4.31 -3.30 -5.78
C ALA A 36 4.25 -1.98 -6.56
N PHE A 37 4.34 -2.02 -7.89
CA PHE A 37 4.37 -0.86 -8.78
C PHE A 37 3.27 -0.88 -9.86
N ASP A 38 2.47 -1.94 -9.94
CA ASP A 38 1.47 -2.17 -10.99
C ASP A 38 0.13 -1.44 -10.75
N CYS A 39 0.21 -0.15 -10.47
CA CYS A 39 -0.89 0.80 -10.39
C CYS A 39 -0.35 2.20 -10.68
N ASP A 40 -1.18 3.15 -11.09
CA ASP A 40 -0.73 4.54 -11.24
C ASP A 40 -0.83 5.32 -9.92
N ASP A 41 0.02 6.34 -9.79
CA ASP A 41 -0.22 7.37 -8.79
C ASP A 41 -1.42 8.22 -9.22
N LYS A 42 -2.28 8.61 -8.27
CA LYS A 42 -3.40 9.52 -8.53
C LYS A 42 -2.96 10.97 -8.67
N LEU A 43 -1.77 11.31 -8.15
CA LEU A 43 -1.14 12.62 -8.31
C LEU A 43 0.05 12.54 -9.29
N PRO A 44 0.43 13.66 -9.92
CA PRO A 44 1.62 13.70 -10.75
C PRO A 44 2.87 13.31 -9.97
N ARG A 45 3.78 12.60 -10.63
CA ARG A 45 5.02 12.08 -10.03
C ARG A 45 5.79 13.14 -9.23
N THR A 46 5.96 14.35 -9.76
CA THR A 46 6.68 15.44 -9.07
C THR A 46 6.01 15.90 -7.78
N ILE A 47 4.68 15.77 -7.67
CA ILE A 47 3.91 16.08 -6.46
C ILE A 47 4.10 14.96 -5.44
N CYS A 48 3.97 13.70 -5.86
CA CYS A 48 4.22 12.54 -5.00
C CYS A 48 5.65 12.56 -4.43
N GLU A 49 6.62 12.92 -5.26
CA GLU A 49 8.02 13.02 -4.87
C GLU A 49 8.28 14.06 -3.78
N ARG A 50 7.56 15.19 -3.83
CA ARG A 50 7.63 16.21 -2.77
C ARG A 50 6.86 15.80 -1.54
N LEU A 51 5.65 15.26 -1.71
CA LEU A 51 4.76 14.91 -0.61
C LEU A 51 5.36 13.84 0.31
N TYR A 52 6.12 12.91 -0.26
CA TYR A 52 6.77 11.82 0.47
C TYR A 52 8.30 11.99 0.59
N GLU A 53 8.82 13.15 0.20
CA GLU A 53 10.24 13.51 0.34
C GLU A 53 11.20 12.50 -0.33
N VAL A 54 10.81 11.97 -1.49
CA VAL A 54 11.56 10.91 -2.21
C VAL A 54 12.30 11.42 -3.45
N ALA A 55 12.43 12.74 -3.58
CA ALA A 55 13.13 13.37 -4.69
C ALA A 55 14.66 13.19 -4.56
N GLY A 56 15.31 12.72 -5.63
CA GLY A 56 16.77 12.54 -5.64
C GLY A 56 17.30 11.38 -4.80
N ILE A 57 16.42 10.59 -4.17
CA ILE A 57 16.79 9.40 -3.40
C ILE A 57 16.54 8.16 -4.26
N GLU A 58 17.46 7.18 -4.16
CA GLU A 58 17.31 5.89 -4.84
C GLU A 58 16.03 5.18 -4.38
N ARG A 59 15.23 4.70 -5.33
CA ARG A 59 13.91 4.11 -5.05
C ARG A 59 13.95 2.60 -4.90
N PRO A 60 13.00 2.05 -4.11
CA PRO A 60 12.49 0.72 -4.34
C PRO A 60 12.22 0.48 -5.82
N GLY A 61 12.59 -0.70 -6.28
CA GLY A 61 12.40 -1.13 -7.66
C GLY A 61 12.27 -2.64 -7.72
N ILE A 62 11.64 -3.13 -8.79
CA ILE A 62 11.42 -4.56 -9.00
C ILE A 62 12.75 -5.31 -8.89
N GLY A 63 12.78 -6.38 -8.09
CA GLY A 63 13.95 -7.24 -7.91
C GLY A 63 15.02 -6.72 -6.93
N ASN A 64 14.86 -5.53 -6.34
CA ASN A 64 15.75 -5.03 -5.29
C ASN A 64 15.10 -5.14 -3.89
N GLN A 65 15.91 -4.98 -2.85
CA GLN A 65 15.48 -4.97 -1.44
C GLN A 65 15.68 -3.57 -0.82
N LYS A 66 15.52 -2.52 -1.61
CA LYS A 66 15.73 -1.14 -1.14
C LYS A 66 14.63 -0.76 -0.16
N ASP A 67 15.01 0.00 0.86
CA ASP A 67 14.07 0.43 1.87
C ASP A 67 12.94 1.27 1.30
N ARG A 68 11.73 1.06 1.84
CA ARG A 68 10.63 1.96 1.55
C ARG A 68 10.86 3.26 2.28
N PHE A 69 10.60 4.37 1.59
CA PHE A 69 10.70 5.68 2.18
C PHE A 69 9.85 5.79 3.44
N PHE A 70 10.46 6.35 4.48
CA PHE A 70 9.87 6.46 5.80
C PHE A 70 8.49 7.15 5.78
N ALA A 71 8.39 8.27 5.05
CA ALA A 71 7.15 9.05 4.89
C ALA A 71 5.99 8.27 4.24
N CYS A 72 6.26 7.13 3.58
CA CYS A 72 5.24 6.30 2.95
C CYS A 72 4.49 5.38 3.93
N TRP A 73 4.88 5.31 5.21
CA TRP A 73 4.23 4.41 6.15
C TRP A 73 4.12 4.95 7.58
N THR A 74 4.72 6.09 7.90
CA THR A 74 4.76 6.66 9.27
C THR A 74 5.25 8.11 9.26
N SER A 75 5.02 8.82 10.36
CA SER A 75 5.44 10.21 10.60
C SER A 75 6.54 10.34 11.67
N ASP A 76 6.85 9.25 12.38
CA ASP A 76 7.86 9.24 13.46
C ASP A 76 9.07 8.39 13.09
N VAL A 77 10.17 9.03 12.69
CA VAL A 77 11.41 8.39 12.19
C VAL A 77 12.01 7.34 13.13
N PHE A 78 11.56 7.30 14.39
CA PHE A 78 11.99 6.34 15.40
C PHE A 78 10.99 5.20 15.61
N SER A 79 9.76 5.34 15.11
CA SER A 79 8.73 4.32 15.20
C SER A 79 8.95 3.21 14.16
N LYS A 80 8.79 1.98 14.62
CA LYS A 80 8.72 0.78 13.75
C LYS A 80 7.28 0.41 13.42
N GLU A 81 6.31 1.20 13.90
CA GLU A 81 4.89 0.95 13.70
C GLU A 81 4.39 1.63 12.44
N VAL A 82 3.47 0.95 11.75
CA VAL A 82 2.77 1.52 10.60
C VAL A 82 1.72 2.49 11.10
N ASN A 83 1.81 3.74 10.68
CA ASN A 83 0.72 4.68 10.82
C ASN A 83 -0.35 4.38 9.74
N LYS A 84 -1.50 3.86 10.18
CA LYS A 84 -2.61 3.47 9.29
C LYS A 84 -3.19 4.65 8.50
N GLU A 85 -3.21 5.86 9.06
CA GLU A 85 -3.73 7.04 8.38
C GLU A 85 -2.79 7.49 7.25
N ILE A 86 -1.48 7.39 7.47
CA ILE A 86 -0.49 7.64 6.43
C ILE A 86 -0.59 6.60 5.34
N LEU A 87 -0.71 5.32 5.71
CA LEU A 87 -0.89 4.25 4.74
C LEU A 87 -2.14 4.48 3.88
N LYS A 88 -3.27 4.83 4.50
CA LYS A 88 -4.50 5.17 3.78
C LYS A 88 -4.29 6.33 2.81
N ARG A 89 -3.69 7.43 3.29
CA ARG A 89 -3.38 8.59 2.44
C ARG A 89 -2.51 8.23 1.25
N VAL A 90 -1.50 7.38 1.45
CA VAL A 90 -0.61 6.93 0.38
C VAL A 90 -1.37 6.13 -0.66
N LEU A 91 -2.20 5.18 -0.23
CA LEU A 91 -3.04 4.39 -1.14
C LEU A 91 -4.02 5.27 -1.93
N ASP A 92 -4.48 6.37 -1.33
CA ASP A 92 -5.38 7.31 -1.96
C ASP A 92 -4.70 8.32 -2.90
N THR A 93 -3.37 8.46 -2.86
CA THR A 93 -2.67 9.52 -3.60
C THR A 93 -1.51 9.01 -4.46
N CYS A 94 -0.52 8.34 -3.86
CA CYS A 94 0.73 7.99 -4.52
C CYS A 94 1.19 6.54 -4.21
N PRO A 95 0.33 5.54 -4.46
CA PRO A 95 0.67 4.15 -4.15
C PRO A 95 1.89 3.63 -4.93
N ARG A 96 2.10 4.02 -6.19
CA ARG A 96 3.26 3.56 -6.99
C ARG A 96 4.56 4.19 -6.50
N THR A 97 4.57 5.51 -6.28
CA THR A 97 5.76 6.21 -5.77
C THR A 97 6.23 5.59 -4.45
N CYS A 98 5.29 5.18 -3.61
CA CYS A 98 5.58 4.54 -2.35
C CYS A 98 5.73 3.02 -2.44
N ALA A 99 5.69 2.38 -3.62
CA ALA A 99 5.77 0.93 -3.87
C ALA A 99 4.66 0.07 -3.22
N LEU A 100 3.48 0.65 -3.01
CA LEU A 100 2.32 0.09 -2.29
C LEU A 100 1.18 -0.33 -3.21
N CYS A 101 1.40 -0.48 -4.51
CA CYS A 101 0.34 -0.92 -5.42
C CYS A 101 -0.29 -2.25 -4.98
N CYS A 102 0.48 -3.18 -4.39
CA CYS A 102 -0.03 -4.45 -3.89
C CYS A 102 -1.07 -4.32 -2.76
N LYS A 103 -1.22 -3.13 -2.17
CA LYS A 103 -2.19 -2.80 -1.13
C LYS A 103 -3.33 -1.91 -1.60
N THR A 104 -3.34 -1.56 -2.88
CA THR A 104 -4.52 -0.92 -3.48
C THR A 104 -5.65 -1.93 -3.62
N ALA A 105 -6.89 -1.48 -3.63
CA ALA A 105 -8.07 -2.36 -3.73
C ALA A 105 -8.01 -3.31 -4.94
N LYS A 106 -7.33 -2.93 -6.03
CA LYS A 106 -7.09 -3.80 -7.20
C LYS A 106 -6.38 -5.11 -6.83
N TYR A 107 -5.52 -5.12 -5.80
CA TYR A 107 -4.73 -6.27 -5.35
C TYR A 107 -5.11 -6.78 -3.95
N ASP A 108 -5.59 -5.91 -3.06
CA ASP A 108 -5.99 -6.29 -1.68
C ASP A 108 -7.32 -7.07 -1.65
N CYS A 109 -8.05 -7.13 -2.77
CA CYS A 109 -9.19 -8.03 -2.95
C CYS A 109 -8.79 -9.53 -2.96
N GLU A 110 -7.50 -9.88 -2.86
CA GLU A 110 -7.03 -11.27 -2.67
C GLU A 110 -6.82 -11.67 -1.19
N ASP A 111 -6.55 -10.73 -0.26
CA ASP A 111 -6.25 -11.07 1.14
C ASP A 111 -7.53 -11.22 2.00
N ASP A 112 -8.64 -10.57 1.64
CA ASP A 112 -9.93 -10.68 2.37
C ASP A 112 -10.83 -11.83 1.89
N LYS A 113 -10.35 -12.69 0.97
CA LYS A 113 -11.14 -13.83 0.47
C LYS A 113 -10.92 -15.15 1.20
N ARG A 114 -10.09 -15.20 2.26
CA ARG A 114 -9.96 -16.43 3.06
C ARG A 114 -11.06 -16.58 4.11
N SER A 115 -11.72 -15.51 4.51
CA SER A 115 -12.78 -15.57 5.49
C SER A 115 -13.89 -14.63 5.07
N VAL A 116 -15.08 -15.18 4.85
CA VAL A 116 -16.33 -14.47 4.61
C VAL A 116 -16.62 -14.16 3.12
N GLN A 117 -17.16 -15.20 2.49
CA GLN A 117 -18.50 -15.08 1.89
C GLN A 117 -18.57 -14.31 0.57
N LYS A 118 -18.45 -15.07 -0.53
CA LYS A 118 -19.46 -15.17 -1.59
C LYS A 118 -20.59 -14.13 -1.53
N ASN A 119 -20.29 -12.87 -1.79
CA ASN A 119 -21.22 -11.86 -2.27
C ASN A 119 -20.45 -10.69 -2.88
N ILE A 120 -20.62 -10.61 -4.20
CA ILE A 120 -20.09 -9.61 -5.12
C ILE A 120 -20.46 -8.20 -4.66
N ARG A 121 -19.46 -7.29 -4.70
CA ARG A 121 -19.45 -5.81 -4.48
C ARG A 121 -18.39 -5.50 -3.40
N LEU A 122 -17.17 -5.07 -3.70
CA LEU A 122 -16.82 -3.82 -4.38
C LEU A 122 -15.30 -3.90 -4.74
N CYS A 123 -14.97 -4.02 -6.02
CA CYS A 123 -13.63 -3.68 -6.52
C CYS A 123 -13.78 -2.96 -7.87
N ASP A 124 -14.77 -2.06 -8.03
CA ASP A 124 -14.79 -1.07 -9.13
C ASP A 124 -15.87 0.02 -8.91
N GLU A 125 -15.48 1.28 -9.11
CA GLU A 125 -16.39 2.42 -9.27
C GLU A 125 -17.06 2.35 -10.65
N THR A 126 -18.07 1.50 -10.85
CA THR A 126 -19.15 1.76 -11.84
C THR A 126 -20.37 0.88 -11.51
N ILE A 127 -21.18 1.26 -10.52
CA ILE A 127 -22.57 0.75 -10.44
C ILE A 127 -23.41 1.69 -11.31
N ASN A 128 -23.43 1.46 -12.62
CA ASN A 128 -24.66 1.74 -13.35
C ASN A 128 -25.48 0.45 -13.36
N THR A 129 -26.62 0.52 -12.69
CA THR A 129 -27.69 -0.48 -12.64
C THR A 129 -27.45 -1.74 -11.80
N THR A 130 -27.92 -1.64 -10.56
CA THR A 130 -28.59 -2.68 -9.76
C THR A 130 -28.85 -4.02 -10.44
N GLN A 131 -28.12 -5.06 -10.05
CA GLN A 131 -28.67 -6.41 -9.95
C GLN A 131 -28.23 -7.02 -8.62
N SER A 132 -29.22 -7.40 -7.80
CA SER A 132 -29.07 -8.25 -6.63
C SER A 132 -29.46 -9.66 -7.07
N VAL A 133 -28.56 -10.61 -6.92
CA VAL A 133 -28.84 -12.05 -7.10
C VAL A 133 -29.04 -12.67 -5.71
N ASP A 134 -29.98 -13.60 -5.61
CA ASP A 134 -30.22 -14.37 -4.39
C ASP A 134 -29.24 -15.55 -4.26
N SER A 135 -29.29 -16.24 -3.12
CA SER A 135 -28.36 -17.30 -2.71
C SER A 135 -28.31 -18.52 -3.66
N GLU A 136 -29.20 -18.59 -4.65
CA GLU A 136 -29.25 -19.65 -5.67
C GLU A 136 -28.80 -19.16 -7.06
N GLY A 137 -28.39 -17.90 -7.19
CA GLY A 137 -27.81 -17.36 -8.42
C GLY A 137 -28.83 -17.02 -9.50
N THR A 138 -30.10 -16.81 -9.15
CA THR A 138 -31.12 -16.39 -10.11
C THR A 138 -31.14 -14.87 -10.23
N THR A 139 -31.14 -14.39 -11.47
CA THR A 139 -31.19 -12.95 -11.78
C THR A 139 -32.61 -12.43 -11.57
N ILE A 140 -32.80 -11.49 -10.64
CA ILE A 140 -34.09 -10.82 -10.43
C ILE A 140 -34.17 -9.66 -11.44
N PRO A 141 -35.15 -9.63 -12.36
CA PRO A 141 -35.30 -8.49 -13.26
C PRO A 141 -35.67 -7.24 -12.46
N ALA A 142 -35.00 -6.14 -12.75
CA ALA A 142 -35.29 -4.84 -12.17
C ALA A 142 -36.73 -4.44 -12.52
N ILE A 143 -37.53 -4.07 -11.51
CA ILE A 143 -38.83 -3.46 -11.71
C ILE A 143 -38.55 -2.02 -12.17
N ASP A 144 -38.80 -1.76 -13.44
CA ASP A 144 -38.73 -0.43 -14.04
C ASP A 144 -39.87 0.43 -13.47
N HIS A 145 -39.53 1.38 -12.59
CA HIS A 145 -40.45 2.45 -12.23
C HIS A 145 -40.27 3.59 -13.24
N THR A 146 -40.93 3.47 -14.39
CA THR A 146 -41.27 4.62 -15.22
C THR A 146 -42.25 5.52 -14.44
N PRO A 147 -41.97 6.80 -14.20
CA PRO A 147 -43.00 7.72 -13.78
C PRO A 147 -43.87 8.06 -15.00
N GLU A 148 -45.09 7.51 -15.05
CA GLU A 148 -46.12 8.03 -15.94
C GLU A 148 -46.53 9.43 -15.48
N VAL A 149 -46.64 10.29 -16.50
CA VAL A 149 -47.09 11.67 -16.50
C VAL A 149 -48.50 11.78 -15.91
N LEU A 150 -48.73 12.80 -15.08
CA LEU A 150 -50.05 13.43 -14.90
C LEU A 150 -49.89 14.95 -14.78
#